data_AF-A0A9X3PNR4-F1
#
_entry.id   AF-A0A9X3PNR4-F1
#
_cell.length_a   1.000
_cell.length_b   1.000
_cell.length_c   1.000
_cell.angle_alpha   90.00
_cell.angle_beta   90.00
_cell.angle_gamma   90.00
#
_symmetry.space_group_name_H-M   'P 1'
#
loop_
_entity.id
_entity.type
_entity.pdbx_description
1 polymer ?
#
loop_
_entity_poly.entity_id
_entity_poly.type
_entity_poly.pdbx_seq_one_letter_code
_entity_poly.pdbx_strand_id
1 'polypeptide(L)' 'MARLETIVSELEKSELPLDQSLKIFEEGIKLSKTCLKMLDDAERKVEILIQEKDGRKRLRAYTPDDEGVDVPSSSK' A
#
# COMPACT_ATOMS: atom_id res chain seq x y z
N MET A 1 -11.59 -7.25 3.16
CA MET A 1 -12.74 -6.37 2.89
C MET A 1 -13.91 -6.66 3.82
N ALA A 2 -14.45 -7.89 3.86
CA ALA A 2 -15.62 -8.24 4.70
C ALA A 2 -15.56 -7.79 6.19
N ARG A 3 -14.38 -7.80 6.83
CA ARG A 3 -14.23 -7.32 8.21
C ARG A 3 -14.42 -5.81 8.34
N LEU A 4 -13.95 -5.01 7.38
CA LEU A 4 -14.11 -3.56 7.40
C LEU A 4 -15.59 -3.18 7.24
N GLU A 5 -16.32 -3.87 6.37
CA GLU A 5 -17.78 -3.69 6.21
C GLU A 5 -18.54 -4.06 7.50
N THR A 6 -18.11 -5.15 8.16
CA THR A 6 -18.66 -5.54 9.46
C THR A 6 -18.41 -4.46 10.53
N ILE A 7 -17.19 -3.89 10.56
CA ILE A 7 -16.83 -2.80 11.46
C ILE A 7 -17.68 -1.56 11.22
N VAL A 8 -17.90 -1.17 9.96
CA VAL A 8 -18.77 -0.04 9.63
C VAL A 8 -20.19 -0.29 10.13
N SER A 9 -20.74 -1.47 9.84
CA SER A 9 -22.08 -1.86 10.32
C SER A 9 -22.18 -1.93 11.84
N GLU A 10 -21.12 -2.35 12.53
CA GLU A 10 -21.06 -2.31 14.00
C GLU A 10 -21.06 -0.87 14.51
N LEU A 11 -20.20 0.00 13.98
CA LEU A 11 -20.10 1.41 14.40
C LEU A 11 -21.38 2.24 14.14
N GLU A 12 -22.20 1.85 13.16
CA GLU A 12 -23.49 2.49 12.89
C GLU A 12 -24.57 2.13 13.92
N LYS A 13 -24.37 1.07 14.73
CA LYS A 13 -25.32 0.69 15.79
C LYS A 13 -25.17 1.64 16.98
N SER A 14 -26.26 2.28 17.36
CA SER A 14 -26.28 3.30 18.43
C SER A 14 -26.10 2.76 19.85
N GLU A 15 -25.95 1.44 20.04
CA GLU A 15 -25.92 0.78 21.36
C GLU A 15 -24.52 0.29 21.78
N LEU A 16 -23.46 0.64 21.03
CA LEU A 16 -22.11 0.23 21.39
C LEU A 16 -21.54 1.05 22.55
N PRO A 17 -21.08 0.39 23.63
CA PRO A 17 -20.34 1.07 24.69
C PRO A 17 -19.10 1.77 24.14
N LEU A 18 -18.78 2.97 24.64
CA LEU A 18 -17.68 3.79 24.14
C LEU A 18 -16.34 3.04 24.02
N ASP A 19 -15.99 2.23 25.03
CA ASP A 19 -14.76 1.42 25.02
C ASP A 19 -14.73 0.41 23.87
N GLN A 20 -15.88 -0.18 23.53
CA GLN A 20 -15.99 -1.07 22.38
C GLN A 20 -15.94 -0.29 21.08
N SER A 21 -16.63 0.85 20.98
CA SER A 21 -16.58 1.72 19.79
C SER A 21 -15.15 2.14 19.46
N LEU A 22 -14.35 2.48 20.47
CA LEU A 22 -12.94 2.84 20.30
C LEU A 22 -12.10 1.66 19.78
N LYS A 23 -12.27 0.46 20.34
CA LYS A 23 -11.55 -0.74 19.91
C LYS A 23 -11.84 -1.10 18.45
N ILE A 24 -13.13 -1.08 18.08
CA ILE A 24 -13.58 -1.44 16.73
C ILE A 24 -13.15 -0.36 15.72
N PHE A 25 -13.19 0.92 16.12
CA PHE A 25 -12.66 2.01 15.30
C PHE A 25 -11.16 1.89 15.04
N GLU A 26 -10.35 1.58 16.06
CA GLU A 26 -8.92 1.34 15.89
C GLU A 26 -8.62 0.17 14.93
N GLU A 27 -9.40 -0.90 15.03
CA GLU A 27 -9.33 -2.03 14.10
C GLU A 27 -9.64 -1.58 12.67
N GLY A 28 -10.70 -0.79 12.48
CA GLY A 28 -11.10 -0.23 11.19
C GLY A 28 -9.99 0.61 10.56
N ILE A 29 -9.33 1.46 11.34
CA ILE A 29 -8.19 2.28 10.87
C ILE A 29 -7.02 1.41 10.42
N LYS A 30 -6.67 0.36 11.18
CA LYS A 30 -5.59 -0.57 10.81
C LYS A 30 -5.88 -1.31 9.51
N LEU A 31 -7.12 -1.78 9.34
CA LEU A 31 -7.55 -2.46 8.12
C LEU A 31 -7.56 -1.50 6.92
N SER A 32 -8.04 -0.27 7.09
CA SER A 32 -8.03 0.76 6.04
C SER A 32 -6.61 1.06 5.55
N LYS A 33 -5.66 1.26 6.47
CA LYS A 33 -4.24 1.46 6.14
C LYS A 33 -3.65 0.27 5.36
N THR A 34 -4.04 -0.94 5.73
CA THR A 34 -3.60 -2.16 5.04
C THR A 34 -4.12 -2.20 3.60
N CYS A 35 -5.40 -1.88 3.38
CA CYS A 35 -5.97 -1.79 2.03
C CYS A 35 -5.25 -0.75 1.17
N LEU A 36 -4.97 0.44 1.71
CA LEU A 36 -4.21 1.47 1.00
C LEU A 36 -2.83 0.99 0.59
N LYS A 37 -2.11 0.30 1.48
CA LYS A 37 -0.81 -0.28 1.15
C LYS A 37 -0.90 -1.32 0.03
N MET A 38 -1.92 -2.19 0.06
CA MET A 38 -2.13 -3.18 -1.00
C MET A 38 -2.40 -2.53 -2.36
N LEU A 39 -3.16 -1.43 -2.38
CA LEU A 39 -3.42 -0.67 -3.61
C LEU A 39 -2.14 -0.06 -4.17
N ASP A 40 -1.34 0.59 -3.31
CA ASP A 40 -0.06 1.18 -3.69
C ASP A 40 0.94 0.12 -4.20
N ASP A 41 1.03 -1.03 -3.54
CA ASP A 41 1.86 -2.15 -4.01
C ASP A 41 1.37 -2.70 -5.36
N ALA A 42 0.06 -2.76 -5.57
CA ALA A 42 -0.52 -3.19 -6.85
C ALA A 42 -0.25 -2.19 -7.97
N GLU A 43 -0.39 -0.89 -7.70
CA GLU A 43 -0.09 0.19 -8.64
C GLU A 43 1.38 0.15 -9.08
N ARG A 44 2.31 0.05 -8.11
CA ARG A 44 3.75 -0.08 -8.40
C ARG A 44 4.06 -1.31 -9.25
N LYS A 45 3.41 -2.44 -8.98
CA LYS A 45 3.58 -3.66 -9.78
C LYS A 45 3.09 -3.48 -11.22
N VAL A 46 1.96 -2.80 -11.42
CA VAL A 46 1.44 -2.48 -12.76
C VAL A 46 2.40 -1.55 -13.50
N GLU A 47 2.94 -0.54 -12.82
CA GLU A 47 3.91 0.39 -13.42
C GLU A 47 5.16 -0.34 -13.93
N ILE A 48 5.74 -1.25 -13.12
CA ILE A 48 6.88 -2.09 -13.51
C ILE A 48 6.54 -2.91 -14.76
N LEU A 49 5.39 -3.59 -14.79
CA LEU A 49 4.97 -4.42 -15.92
C LEU A 49 4.79 -3.61 -17.21
N ILE A 50 4.29 -2.37 -17.11
CA ILE A 50 4.16 -1.46 -18.26
C ILE A 50 5.55 -1.02 -18.75
N GLN A 51 6.46 -0.66 -17.84
CA GLN A 51 7.83 -0.26 -18.18
C GLN A 51 8.62 -1.40 -18.85
N GLU A 52 8.43 -2.64 -18.39
CA GLU A 52 9.03 -3.84 -19.01
C GLU A 52 8.48 -4.08 -20.43
N LYS A 53 7.17 -3.90 -20.63
CA LYS A 53 6.53 -4.08 -21.95
C LYS A 53 6.95 -3.01 -22.97
N ASP A 54 7.21 -1.78 -22.52
CA ASP A 54 7.59 -0.65 -23.38
C ASP A 54 9.11 -0.57 -23.63
N GLY A 55 9.89 -1.56 -23.16
CA GLY A 55 11.33 -1.69 -23.40
C GLY A 55 12.21 -0.59 -22.77
N ARG A 56 11.61 0.39 -22.08
CA ARG A 56 12.32 1.48 -21.39
C ARG A 56 12.66 1.04 -19.97
N LYS A 57 13.79 0.36 -19.79
CA LYS A 57 14.41 0.22 -18.46
C LYS A 57 14.80 1.61 -17.95
N ARG A 58 13.96 2.21 -17.11
CA ARG A 58 14.41 3.25 -16.17
C ARG A 58 14.62 2.60 -14.80
N LEU A 59 15.89 2.37 -14.48
CA LEU A 59 16.41 2.11 -13.13
C LEU A 59 15.88 3.20 -12.16
N ARG A 60 15.53 3.00 -10.89
CA ARG A 60 15.58 1.91 -9.92
C ARG A 60 14.59 2.31 -8.80
N ALA A 61 13.92 1.38 -8.12
CA ALA A 61 13.22 1.74 -6.88
C ALA A 61 14.27 2.14 -5.83
N TYR A 62 14.15 3.36 -5.28
CA TYR A 62 15.04 3.84 -4.22
C TYR A 62 14.78 3.06 -2.92
N THR A 63 15.72 2.21 -2.55
CA THR A 63 15.90 1.72 -1.18
C THR A 63 16.99 2.58 -0.52
N PRO A 64 16.75 3.17 0.68
CA PRO A 64 17.71 4.06 1.34
C PRO A 64 19.08 3.42 1.67
N ASP A 65 19.20 2.10 1.60
CA ASP A 65 20.38 1.32 2.01
C ASP A 65 21.13 0.63 0.84
N ASP A 66 20.99 1.12 -0.40
CA ASP A 66 21.70 0.53 -1.55
C ASP A 66 22.92 1.36 -1.96
N GLU A 67 24.01 1.21 -1.21
CA GLU A 67 25.37 1.59 -1.63
C GLU A 67 25.89 0.59 -2.69
N GLY A 68 25.29 0.65 -3.88
CA GLY A 68 25.61 -0.22 -5.02
C GLY A 68 26.06 0.59 -6.22
N VAL A 69 27.37 0.86 -6.27
CA VAL A 69 28.13 1.46 -7.37
C VAL A 69 27.82 0.77 -8.71
N ASP A 70 27.40 1.52 -9.74
CA ASP A 70 27.68 1.14 -11.13
C ASP A 70 27.71 2.37 -12.04
N VAL A 71 28.92 2.81 -12.37
CA VAL A 71 29.28 3.64 -13.52
C VAL A 71 30.28 2.78 -14.29
N PRO A 72 30.04 2.34 -15.54
CA PRO A 72 30.26 3.14 -16.76
C PRO A 72 29.26 2.75 -17.89
N SER A 73 29.23 3.24 -19.13
CA SER A 73 30.26 3.68 -20.05
C SER A 73 29.62 4.47 -21.21
N SER A 74 30.36 5.47 -21.67
CA SER A 74 30.28 6.16 -22.96
C SER A 74 29.77 5.31 -24.13
N SER A 75 29.02 5.94 -25.05
CA SER A 75 29.40 6.00 -26.48
C SER A 75 28.43 6.87 -27.29
N LYS A 76 28.98 8.00 -27.76
CA LYS A 76 28.71 8.80 -28.96
C LYS A 76 27.31 9.37 -29.22
#